data_AF-A0A3L8R0E1-F1
#
_entry.id   AF-A0A3L8R0E1-F1
#
_cell.length_a   1.000
_cell.length_b   1.000
_cell.length_c   1.000
_cell.angle_alpha   90.00
_cell.angle_beta   90.00
_cell.angle_gamma   90.00
#
_symmetry.space_group_name_H-M   'P 1'
#
loop_
_entity.id
_entity.type
_entity.pdbx_description
1 polymer ?
#
loop_
_entity_poly.entity_id
_entity_poly.type
_entity_poly.pdbx_seq_one_letter_code
_entity_poly.pdbx_strand_id
1 'polypeptide(L)'
;MGLVVSRSVEMVVALLAVVKAGGAYVPIDPRYPASRIAFMLGDARPEVVLATAETAERVPAADGLRLLVLDDQHTQQRIGSGIGHRSDGR
;
A
#
# COMPACT_ATOMS: atom_id res chain seq x y z
N MET A 1 -6.67 0.61 -5.13
CA MET A 1 -5.84 0.41 -3.92
C MET A 1 -5.88 1.65 -3.05
N GLY A 2 -5.88 1.52 -1.72
CA GLY A 2 -5.67 2.66 -0.82
C GLY A 2 -4.18 2.85 -0.53
N LEU A 3 -3.72 4.09 -0.38
CA LEU A 3 -2.34 4.39 0.01
C LEU A 3 -2.35 5.29 1.24
N VAL A 4 -1.95 4.74 2.38
CA VAL A 4 -1.89 5.42 3.68
C VAL A 4 -0.42 5.48 4.09
N VAL A 5 0.30 6.47 3.58
CA VAL A 5 1.72 6.69 3.91
C VAL A 5 1.97 8.18 4.10
N SER A 6 2.94 8.51 4.95
CA SER A 6 3.44 9.87 5.06
C SER A 6 4.05 10.33 3.73
N ARG A 7 4.07 11.64 3.47
CA ARG A 7 4.64 12.18 2.24
C ARG A 7 6.16 11.91 2.23
N SER A 8 6.61 11.03 1.34
CA SER A 8 8.00 10.59 1.24
C SER A 8 8.33 10.03 -0.16
N VAL A 9 9.56 9.58 -0.38
CA VAL A 9 9.96 8.90 -1.63
C VAL A 9 9.21 7.57 -1.78
N GLU A 10 9.00 6.86 -0.67
CA GLU A 10 8.25 5.61 -0.60
C GLU A 10 6.81 5.80 -1.09
N MET A 11 6.19 6.96 -0.82
CA MET A 11 4.89 7.32 -1.41
C MET A 11 4.97 7.32 -2.93
N VAL A 12 5.94 8.03 -3.52
CA VAL A 12 6.09 8.13 -4.98
C VAL A 12 6.37 6.75 -5.60
N VAL A 13 7.20 5.94 -4.96
CA VAL A 13 7.48 4.56 -5.39
C VAL A 13 6.20 3.71 -5.35
N ALA A 14 5.42 3.78 -4.27
CA ALA A 14 4.16 3.05 -4.15
C ALA A 14 3.15 3.48 -5.22
N LEU A 15 3.05 4.78 -5.51
CA LEU A 15 2.21 5.30 -6.59
C LEU A 15 2.61 4.72 -7.95
N LEU A 16 3.90 4.76 -8.27
CA LEU A 16 4.42 4.20 -9.52
C LEU A 16 4.21 2.69 -9.59
N ALA A 17 4.34 1.97 -8.48
CA ALA A 17 4.09 0.53 -8.43
C ALA A 17 2.63 0.20 -8.76
N VAL A 18 1.67 0.97 -8.22
CA VAL A 18 0.24 0.78 -8.53
C VAL A 18 -0.04 1.04 -10.00
N VAL A 19 0.48 2.14 -10.56
CA VAL A 19 0.30 2.45 -11.98
C VAL A 19 0.96 1.40 -12.87
N LYS A 20 2.16 0.93 -12.54
CA LYS A 20 2.86 -0.14 -13.26
C LYS A 20 2.11 -1.48 -13.21
N ALA A 21 1.38 -1.75 -12.13
CA ALA A 21 0.52 -2.91 -12.00
C ALA A 21 -0.84 -2.76 -12.74
N GLY A 22 -1.08 -1.62 -13.41
CA GLY A 22 -2.33 -1.32 -14.11
C GLY A 22 -3.48 -0.92 -13.17
N GLY A 23 -3.19 -0.62 -11.90
CA GLY A 23 -4.18 -0.27 -10.89
C GLY A 23 -4.41 1.24 -10.74
N ALA A 24 -5.52 1.58 -10.07
CA ALA A 24 -5.78 2.92 -9.57
C ALA A 24 -5.49 3.00 -8.06
N TYR A 25 -5.10 4.18 -7.57
CA TYR A 25 -4.85 4.43 -6.15
C TYR A 25 -5.70 5.59 -5.61
N VAL A 26 -6.00 5.54 -4.31
CA VAL A 26 -6.58 6.65 -3.55
C VAL A 26 -5.58 7.05 -2.47
N PRO A 27 -4.99 8.26 -2.53
CA PRO A 27 -4.08 8.74 -1.51
C PRO A 27 -4.87 9.15 -0.27
N ILE A 28 -4.45 8.67 0.90
CA ILE A 28 -5.06 8.96 2.19
C ILE A 28 -3.96 9.49 3.11
N ASP A 29 -4.13 10.71 3.61
CA ASP A 29 -3.19 11.29 4.55
C ASP A 29 -3.38 10.63 5.94
N PRO A 30 -2.34 10.01 6.52
CA PRO A 30 -2.45 9.35 7.83
C PRO A 30 -2.78 10.33 8.97
N ARG A 31 -2.57 11.64 8.77
CA ARG A 31 -2.89 12.70 9.74
C ARG A 31 -4.38 13.04 9.78
N TYR A 32 -5.18 12.53 8.85
CA TYR A 32 -6.63 12.68 8.95
C TYR A 32 -7.17 11.95 10.19
N PRO A 33 -8.28 12.45 10.79
CA PRO A 33 -8.96 11.73 11.86
C PRO A 33 -9.34 10.31 11.42
N ALA A 34 -9.31 9.35 12.34
CA ALA A 34 -9.57 7.94 12.04
C ALA A 34 -10.94 7.70 11.36
N SER A 35 -11.97 8.45 11.78
CA SER A 35 -13.30 8.42 11.15
C SER A 35 -13.27 8.81 9.67
N ARG A 36 -12.41 9.76 9.29
CA ARG A 36 -12.27 10.19 7.90
C ARG A 36 -11.51 9.17 7.06
N ILE A 37 -10.48 8.55 7.63
CA ILE A 37 -9.76 7.45 6.97
C ILE A 37 -10.71 6.27 6.71
N ALA A 38 -11.50 5.88 7.73
CA ALA A 38 -12.50 4.82 7.60
C ALA A 38 -13.57 5.15 6.54
N PHE A 39 -14.06 6.39 6.52
CA PHE A 39 -15.00 6.85 5.49
C PHE A 39 -14.41 6.73 4.08
N MET A 40 -13.19 7.22 3.84
CA MET A 40 -12.55 7.17 2.53
C MET A 40 -12.30 5.73 2.06
N LEU A 41 -11.89 4.84 2.97
CA LEU A 41 -11.71 3.42 2.65
C LEU A 41 -13.04 2.71 2.38
N GLY A 42 -14.09 3.03 3.14
CA GLY A 42 -15.43 2.48 2.93
C GLY A 42 -16.08 2.94 1.63
N ASP A 43 -15.81 4.17 1.21
CA ASP A 43 -16.29 4.73 -0.07
C ASP A 43 -15.51 4.16 -1.26
N ALA A 44 -14.17 4.15 -1.19
CA ALA A 44 -13.32 3.65 -2.27
C ALA A 44 -13.32 2.12 -2.41
N ARG A 45 -13.68 1.38 -1.35
CA ARG A 45 -13.69 -0.09 -1.26
C ARG A 45 -12.46 -0.76 -1.89
N PRO A 46 -11.23 -0.37 -1.51
CA PRO A 46 -10.06 -1.01 -2.06
C PRO A 46 -9.93 -2.45 -1.54
N GLU A 47 -9.51 -3.38 -2.41
CA GLU A 47 -9.15 -4.74 -1.96
C GLU A 47 -7.84 -4.76 -1.16
N VAL A 48 -6.95 -3.79 -1.43
CA VAL A 48 -5.62 -3.68 -0.82
C VAL A 48 -5.35 -2.24 -0.39
N VAL A 49 -4.82 -2.08 0.82
CA VAL A 49 -4.22 -0.84 1.32
C VAL A 49 -2.72 -1.04 1.52
N LEU A 50 -1.95 -0.10 0.97
CA LEU A 50 -0.52 0.00 1.18
C LEU A 50 -0.24 1.00 2.31
N ALA A 51 0.59 0.62 3.28
CA ALA A 51 1.03 1.47 4.39
C ALA A 51 2.50 1.21 4.75
N THR A 52 3.05 2.01 5.66
CA THR A 52 4.31 1.73 6.36
C THR A 52 4.03 1.25 7.79
N ALA A 53 5.02 0.69 8.48
CA ALA A 53 4.89 0.27 9.88
C ALA A 53 4.43 1.44 10.76
N GLU A 54 4.94 2.65 10.49
CA GLU A 54 4.55 3.91 11.15
C GLU A 54 3.05 4.22 10.99
N THR A 55 2.46 3.89 9.84
CA THR A 55 1.11 4.32 9.45
C THR A 55 0.09 3.19 9.44
N ALA A 56 0.53 1.94 9.65
CA ALA A 56 -0.32 0.75 9.65
C ALA A 56 -1.46 0.84 10.67
N GLU A 57 -1.18 1.39 11.86
CA GLU A 57 -2.18 1.57 12.93
C GLU A 57 -3.28 2.58 12.56
N ARG A 58 -3.07 3.42 11.54
CA ARG A 58 -4.07 4.36 11.02
C ARG A 58 -5.09 3.68 10.11
N VAL A 59 -4.81 2.47 9.65
CA VAL A 59 -5.68 1.70 8.77
C VAL A 59 -6.69 0.94 9.63
N PRO A 60 -8.00 1.23 9.53
CA PRO A 60 -9.01 0.48 10.27
C PRO A 60 -9.05 -0.97 9.79
N ALA A 61 -9.26 -1.89 10.73
CA ALA A 61 -9.61 -3.26 10.40
C ALA A 61 -10.96 -3.28 9.67
N ALA A 62 -11.00 -3.92 8.51
CA ALA A 62 -12.21 -4.09 7.72
C ALA A 62 -12.20 -5.47 7.06
N ASP A 63 -13.37 -6.13 7.00
CA ASP A 63 -13.49 -7.45 6.41
C ASP A 63 -13.12 -7.43 4.93
N GLY A 64 -12.25 -8.37 4.53
CA GLY A 64 -11.77 -8.50 3.15
C GLY A 64 -10.72 -7.46 2.72
N LEU A 65 -10.41 -6.47 3.56
CA LEU A 65 -9.35 -5.49 3.28
C LEU A 65 -7.97 -6.09 3.59
N ARG A 66 -7.11 -6.20 2.58
CA ARG A 66 -5.72 -6.64 2.78
C ARG A 66 -4.83 -5.42 3.07
N LEU A 67 -4.22 -5.39 4.25
CA LEU A 67 -3.16 -4.43 4.56
C LEU A 67 -1.79 -5.00 4.14
N LEU A 68 -1.06 -4.27 3.30
CA LEU A 68 0.32 -4.56 2.95
C LEU A 68 1.22 -3.47 3.51
N VAL A 69 2.09 -3.86 4.44
CA VAL A 69 3.10 -2.97 5.04
C VAL A 69 4.36 -3.04 4.19
N LEU A 70 4.76 -1.91 3.60
CA LEU A 70 5.80 -1.83 2.57
C LEU A 70 7.21 -2.02 3.13
N ASP A 71 7.46 -1.50 4.32
CA ASP A 71 8.73 -1.57 5.06
C ASP A 71 8.80 -2.78 6.02
N ASP A 72 7.79 -3.64 5.99
CA ASP A 72 7.86 -4.92 6.69
C ASP A 72 8.90 -5.85 6.04
N GLN A 73 9.69 -6.51 6.89
CA GLN A 73 10.81 -7.35 6.45
C GLN A 73 10.33 -8.51 5.57
N HIS A 74 9.16 -9.09 5.81
CA HIS A 74 8.61 -10.17 4.99
C HIS A 74 8.19 -9.66 3.61
N THR A 75 7.56 -8.48 3.53
CA THR A 75 7.24 -7.82 2.25
C THR A 75 8.51 -7.56 1.43
N GLN A 76 9.55 -7.03 2.07
CA GLN A 76 10.84 -6.73 1.42
C GLN A 76 11.52 -8.00 0.86
N GLN A 77 11.52 -9.09 1.64
CA GLN A 77 12.10 -10.38 1.20
C GLN A 77 11.36 -10.97 -0.01
N ARG A 78 10.02 -10.88 -0.02
CA ARG A 78 9.20 -11.36 -1.15
C ARG A 78 9.50 -10.57 -2.43
N ILE A 79 9.61 -9.25 -2.33
CA ILE A 79 9.96 -8.39 -3.46
C ILE A 79 11.36 -8.77 -3.96
N GLY A 80 12.36 -8.80 -3.09
CA GLY A 80 13.76 -9.12 -3.45
C GLY A 80 13.93 -10.50 -4.08
N SER A 81 13.17 -11.51 -3.63
CA SER A 81 13.19 -12.86 -4.22
C SER A 81 12.52 -12.95 -5.61
N GLY A 82 11.59 -12.04 -5.92
CA GLY A 82 10.83 -12.05 -7.18
C GLY A 82 11.48 -11.29 -8.34
N ILE A 83 12.40 -10.35 -8.07
CA ILE A 83 13.07 -9.55 -9.13
C ILE A 83 14.26 -10.30 -9.76
N GLY A 84 14.79 -11.33 -9.11
CA GLY A 84 15.98 -12.07 -9.57
C GLY A 84 15.72 -13.31 -10.45
N HIS A 85 14.47 -13.65 -10.77
CA HIS A 85 14.12 -14.94 -11.42
C HIS A 85 13.43 -14.84 -12.78
N ARG A 86 13.39 -13.67 -13.43
CA ARG A 86 12.87 -13.55 -14.80
C ARG A 86 13.88 -12.89 -15.73
N SER A 87 14.41 -13.72 -16.63
CA SER A 87 15.21 -13.50 -17.84
C SER A 87 16.74 -13.45 -17.73
N ASP A 88 17.35 -14.59 -17.36
CA ASP A 88 18.28 -15.26 -18.28
C ASP A 88 17.47 -16.38 -18.97
N GLY A 89 17.40 -16.39 -20.30
CA GLY A 89 16.70 -17.45 -21.04
C GLY A 89 15.99 -17.02 -22.32
N ARG A 90 16.78 -16.79 -23.37
CA ARG A 90 16.50 -16.88 -24.83
C ARG A 90 15.61 -15.84 -25.50
#